data_AF-A0A444Y4L7-F1
#
_entry.id   AF-A0A444Y4L7-F1
#
_cell.length_a   1.000
_cell.length_b   1.000
_cell.length_c   1.000
_cell.angle_alpha   90.00
_cell.angle_beta   90.00
_cell.angle_gamma   90.00
#
_symmetry.space_group_name_H-M   'P 1'
#
loop_
_entity.id
_entity.type
_entity.pdbx_description
1 polymer ?
#
loop_
_entity_poly.entity_id
_entity_poly.type
_entity_poly.pdbx_seq_one_letter_code
_entity_poly.pdbx_strand_id
1 'polypeptide(L)'
;MDGGHDPFDIFQSFFGGSPFGGGGSSRGRRQKRVEDVVHPLKVSLENLYLRTSKKLSLSRNVLCSKCNGKEYKSGNSTKCAGCQGTGMKVSIRHLGPSIAQQMQHPCNECKGTSETISDRDRCP
;
A
#
# COMPACT_ATOMS: atom_id res chain seq x y z
N MET A 1 -13.59 -56.92 -13.74
CA MET A 1 -12.42 -56.01 -13.85
C MET A 1 -12.87 -54.70 -13.22
N ASP A 2 -12.81 -54.64 -11.89
CA ASP A 2 -13.26 -53.49 -11.10
C ASP A 2 -12.07 -52.56 -10.86
N GLY A 3 -12.07 -51.42 -11.56
CA GLY A 3 -11.12 -50.33 -11.35
C GLY A 3 -11.60 -49.46 -10.18
N GLY A 4 -11.02 -49.67 -9.01
CA GLY A 4 -11.22 -48.80 -7.86
C GLY A 4 -10.68 -47.40 -8.15
N HIS A 5 -11.56 -46.41 -8.18
CA HIS A 5 -11.16 -45.01 -8.13
C HIS A 5 -10.56 -44.72 -6.76
N ASP A 6 -9.27 -44.43 -6.74
CA ASP A 6 -8.55 -44.05 -5.54
C ASP A 6 -9.07 -42.68 -5.05
N PRO A 7 -9.55 -42.55 -3.80
CA PRO A 7 -10.00 -41.26 -3.26
C PRO A 7 -8.89 -40.19 -3.27
N PHE A 8 -7.62 -40.57 -3.45
CA PHE A 8 -6.51 -39.63 -3.66
C PHE A 8 -6.53 -38.94 -5.04
N ASP A 9 -7.16 -39.50 -6.08
CA ASP A 9 -7.26 -38.87 -7.42
C ASP A 9 -8.16 -37.62 -7.42
N ILE A 10 -9.21 -37.62 -6.58
CA ILE A 10 -10.10 -36.47 -6.40
C ILE A 10 -9.37 -35.35 -5.65
N PHE A 11 -8.56 -35.70 -4.65
CA PHE A 11 -7.71 -34.74 -3.95
C PHE A 11 -6.58 -34.19 -4.85
N GLN A 12 -5.99 -35.01 -5.71
CA GLN A 12 -4.99 -34.55 -6.69
C GLN A 12 -5.59 -33.66 -7.78
N SER A 13 -6.83 -33.90 -8.20
CA SER A 13 -7.56 -33.01 -9.12
C SER A 13 -7.88 -31.64 -8.52
N PHE A 14 -7.92 -31.54 -7.18
CA PHE A 14 -8.19 -30.29 -6.44
C PHE A 14 -6.91 -29.58 -5.94
N PHE A 15 -5.88 -30.33 -5.55
CA PHE A 15 -4.65 -29.80 -4.94
C PHE A 15 -3.37 -29.99 -5.77
N GLY A 16 -3.40 -30.85 -6.80
CA GLY A 16 -2.23 -31.26 -7.58
C GLY A 16 -2.16 -30.74 -9.03
N GLY A 17 -3.22 -30.12 -9.54
CA GLY A 17 -3.22 -29.55 -10.89
C GLY A 17 -4.30 -28.48 -11.04
N SER A 18 -3.96 -27.23 -10.71
CA SER A 18 -4.87 -26.08 -10.75
C SER A 18 -5.63 -25.96 -12.09
N PRO A 19 -6.96 -26.17 -12.11
CA PRO A 19 -7.82 -25.76 -13.22
C PRO A 19 -8.19 -24.28 -13.12
N PHE A 20 -7.89 -23.64 -11.99
CA PHE A 20 -7.94 -22.19 -11.83
C PHE A 20 -6.56 -21.62 -12.11
N GLY A 21 -6.38 -21.25 -13.37
CA GLY A 21 -5.26 -20.42 -13.77
C GLY A 21 -5.15 -19.14 -12.94
N GLY A 22 -3.98 -18.54 -13.06
CA GLY A 22 -3.73 -17.19 -12.56
C GLY A 22 -2.52 -17.17 -11.68
N GLY A 23 -1.36 -17.02 -12.33
CA GLY A 23 -0.12 -16.68 -11.65
C GLY A 23 -0.37 -15.62 -10.59
N GLY A 24 -0.16 -16.00 -9.34
CA GLY A 24 0.06 -15.06 -8.26
C GLY A 24 1.44 -14.46 -8.46
N SER A 25 1.60 -13.70 -9.54
CA SER A 25 2.69 -12.74 -9.68
C SER A 25 2.74 -12.03 -8.35
N SER A 26 3.85 -12.27 -7.63
CA SER A 26 4.32 -11.41 -6.56
C SER A 26 3.90 -10.00 -6.98
N ARG A 27 2.89 -9.44 -6.30
CA ARG A 27 2.48 -8.05 -6.48
C ARG A 27 3.62 -7.24 -5.87
N GLY A 28 4.77 -7.32 -6.54
CA GLY A 28 5.91 -6.47 -6.38
C GLY A 28 5.31 -5.10 -6.39
N ARG A 29 5.43 -4.47 -5.22
CA ARG A 29 4.96 -3.14 -4.89
C ARG A 29 5.35 -2.24 -6.07
N ARG A 30 4.45 -2.12 -7.07
CA ARG A 30 4.74 -1.37 -8.28
C ARG A 30 5.05 0.02 -7.77
N GLN A 31 6.32 0.43 -7.89
CA GLN A 31 6.73 1.74 -7.42
C GLN A 31 5.77 2.72 -8.05
N LYS A 32 4.91 3.34 -7.22
CA LYS A 32 4.00 4.38 -7.69
C LYS A 32 4.91 5.45 -8.25
N ARG A 33 4.94 5.55 -9.58
CA ARG A 33 5.68 6.62 -10.25
C ARG A 33 5.05 7.93 -9.78
N VAL A 34 5.87 8.84 -9.32
CA VAL A 34 5.43 10.17 -8.90
C VAL A 34 4.89 10.89 -10.14
N GLU A 35 3.79 11.63 -9.98
CA GLU A 35 3.22 12.45 -11.05
C GLU A 35 4.12 13.65 -11.35
N ASP A 36 4.26 14.00 -12.63
CA ASP A 36 5.08 15.11 -13.06
C ASP A 36 4.39 16.46 -12.78
N VAL A 37 5.16 17.46 -12.34
CA VAL A 37 4.66 18.82 -12.09
C VAL A 37 5.03 19.72 -13.28
N VAL A 38 4.02 20.21 -14.01
CA VAL A 38 4.19 21.13 -15.15
C VAL A 38 3.96 22.57 -14.69
N HIS A 39 4.96 23.44 -14.86
CA HIS A 39 4.85 24.87 -14.54
C HIS A 39 5.10 25.72 -15.81
N PRO A 40 4.06 26.32 -16.42
CA PRO A 40 4.21 27.12 -17.63
C PRO A 40 4.89 28.46 -17.33
N LEU A 41 6.02 28.72 -17.99
CA LEU A 41 6.79 29.96 -17.81
C LEU A 41 6.48 30.95 -18.95
N LYS A 42 5.92 32.11 -18.62
CA LYS A 42 5.70 33.18 -19.62
C LYS A 42 7.00 33.94 -19.90
N VAL A 43 7.36 34.01 -21.18
CA VAL A 43 8.55 34.72 -21.69
C VAL A 43 8.15 35.69 -22.80
N SER A 44 8.83 36.82 -22.89
CA SER A 44 8.75 37.71 -24.05
C SER A 44 9.89 37.38 -25.04
N LEU A 45 9.74 37.77 -26.31
CA LEU A 45 10.75 37.54 -27.35
C LEU A 45 12.08 38.23 -27.03
N GLU A 46 12.04 39.43 -26.46
CA GLU A 46 13.23 40.17 -26.02
C GLU A 46 14.02 39.42 -24.95
N ASN A 47 13.33 38.80 -23.98
CA ASN A 47 13.97 38.02 -22.92
C ASN A 47 14.68 36.77 -23.48
N LEU A 48 14.14 36.18 -24.57
CA LEU A 48 14.78 35.08 -25.28
C LEU A 48 16.01 35.54 -26.07
N TYR A 49 15.91 36.70 -26.75
CA TYR A 49 17.01 37.27 -27.53
C TYR A 49 18.19 37.68 -26.65
N LEU A 50 17.93 38.31 -25.51
CA LEU A 50 18.94 38.81 -24.56
C LEU A 50 19.48 37.72 -23.61
N ARG A 51 19.04 36.46 -23.76
CA ARG A 51 19.47 35.32 -22.93
C ARG A 51 19.24 35.55 -21.43
N THR A 52 18.00 35.84 -21.06
CA THR A 52 17.62 36.16 -19.68
C THR A 52 17.53 34.91 -18.79
N SER A 53 18.07 34.98 -17.58
CA SER A 53 17.92 33.93 -16.55
C SER A 53 16.81 34.29 -15.56
N LYS A 54 15.74 33.50 -15.48
CA LYS A 54 14.66 33.66 -14.49
C LYS A 54 14.78 32.62 -13.37
N LYS A 55 14.73 33.07 -12.11
CA LYS A 55 14.69 32.17 -10.94
C LYS A 55 13.27 31.65 -10.76
N LEU A 56 13.11 30.33 -10.72
CA LEU A 56 11.84 29.64 -10.53
C LEU A 56 11.76 29.09 -9.09
N SER A 57 10.77 29.53 -8.31
CA SER A 57 10.48 28.95 -6.99
C SER A 57 9.46 27.82 -7.14
N LEU A 58 9.88 26.57 -6.94
CA LEU A 58 9.00 25.39 -6.94
C LEU A 58 8.89 24.84 -5.52
N SER A 59 7.66 24.66 -5.04
CA SER A 59 7.38 23.84 -3.86
C SER A 59 7.23 22.38 -4.29
N ARG A 60 7.98 21.49 -3.65
CA ARG A 60 7.86 20.04 -3.83
C ARG A 60 7.84 19.35 -2.47
N ASN A 61 7.10 18.25 -2.39
CA ASN A 61 7.14 17.38 -1.23
C ASN A 61 8.45 16.59 -1.28
N VAL A 62 9.26 16.74 -0.23
CA VAL A 62 10.50 15.99 -0.05
C VAL A 62 10.38 15.09 1.16
N LEU A 63 11.16 14.01 1.19
CA LEU A 63 11.26 13.19 2.39
C LEU A 63 11.80 14.05 3.53
N CYS A 64 11.18 13.95 4.70
CA CYS A 64 11.66 14.66 5.89
C CYS A 64 13.07 14.18 6.22
N SER A 65 14.03 15.10 6.30
CA SER A 65 15.44 14.80 6.53
C SER A 65 15.72 14.18 7.91
N LYS A 66 14.86 14.44 8.89
CA LYS A 66 15.01 13.93 10.27
C LYS A 66 14.64 12.46 10.39
N CYS A 67 13.69 12.00 9.59
CA CYS A 67 13.13 10.65 9.72
C CYS A 67 13.22 9.83 8.43
N ASN A 68 13.69 10.42 7.32
CA ASN A 68 13.80 9.80 6.01
C ASN A 68 12.50 9.12 5.54
N GLY A 69 11.36 9.74 5.85
CA GLY A 69 10.03 9.21 5.53
C GLY A 69 9.55 8.10 6.47
N LYS A 70 10.31 7.73 7.50
CA LYS A 70 9.81 6.95 8.64
C LYS A 70 8.99 7.90 9.50
N GLU A 71 7.79 7.57 9.92
CA GLU A 71 6.94 8.52 10.68
C GLU A 71 7.45 8.81 12.11
N TYR A 72 8.66 8.38 12.46
CA TYR A 72 9.29 8.50 13.77
C TYR A 72 10.76 8.97 13.69
N LYS A 73 11.21 9.72 14.70
CA LYS A 73 12.57 10.30 14.79
C LYS A 73 13.63 9.29 15.22
N SER A 74 13.39 8.64 16.36
CA SER A 74 14.35 7.76 17.02
C SER A 74 13.59 6.92 18.04
N GLY A 75 12.89 5.89 17.56
CA GLY A 75 12.07 5.04 18.41
C GLY A 75 11.71 3.77 17.66
N ASN A 76 11.50 2.69 18.42
CA ASN A 76 10.93 1.49 17.86
C ASN A 76 9.44 1.72 17.65
N SER A 77 8.97 1.47 16.44
CA SER A 77 7.55 1.34 16.19
C SER A 77 7.05 0.08 16.88
N THR A 78 6.00 0.20 17.68
CA THR A 78 5.41 -0.95 18.38
C THR A 78 4.36 -1.57 17.50
N LYS A 79 4.16 -2.89 17.58
CA LYS A 79 3.06 -3.53 16.83
C LYS A 79 1.73 -2.97 17.35
N CYS A 80 0.86 -2.58 16.43
CA CYS A 80 -0.46 -2.09 16.79
C CYS A 80 -1.24 -3.17 17.55
N ALA A 81 -1.71 -2.87 18.76
CA ALA A 81 -2.41 -3.83 19.61
C ALA A 81 -3.74 -4.28 18.98
N GLY A 82 -4.49 -3.35 18.38
CA GLY A 82 -5.80 -3.65 17.80
C GLY A 82 -5.78 -4.54 16.56
N CYS A 83 -4.72 -4.53 15.77
CA CYS A 83 -4.61 -5.37 14.57
C CYS A 83 -3.43 -6.35 14.61
N GLN A 84 -2.69 -6.40 15.72
CA GLN A 84 -1.53 -7.26 15.93
C GLN A 84 -0.48 -7.21 14.81
N GLY A 85 -0.32 -6.04 14.17
CA GLY A 85 0.62 -5.87 13.05
C GLY A 85 0.07 -6.19 11.66
N THR A 86 -1.23 -6.46 11.52
CA THR A 86 -1.84 -6.71 10.18
C THR A 86 -2.26 -5.43 9.46
N GLY A 87 -2.37 -4.29 10.16
CA GLY A 87 -2.82 -3.01 9.61
C GLY A 87 -4.32 -2.92 9.30
N MET A 88 -5.03 -4.05 9.27
CA MET A 88 -6.43 -4.13 8.86
C MET A 88 -7.26 -4.86 9.92
N LYS A 89 -8.50 -4.43 10.12
CA LYS A 89 -9.50 -5.13 10.94
C LYS A 89 -10.59 -5.71 10.04
N VAL A 90 -11.09 -6.88 10.42
CA VAL A 90 -12.16 -7.57 9.71
C VAL A 90 -13.44 -7.41 10.52
N SER A 91 -14.45 -6.75 9.97
CA SER A 91 -15.80 -6.70 10.54
C SER A 91 -16.73 -7.62 9.76
N ILE A 92 -17.44 -8.50 10.47
CA ILE A 92 -18.48 -9.34 9.87
C ILE A 92 -19.83 -8.66 10.11
N ARG A 93 -20.57 -8.41 9.04
CA ARG A 93 -21.93 -7.86 9.10
C ARG A 93 -22.92 -8.93 8.66
N HIS A 94 -23.82 -9.33 9.55
CA HIS A 94 -24.92 -10.24 9.21
C HIS A 94 -26.01 -9.46 8.48
N LEU A 95 -26.33 -9.87 7.25
CA LEU A 95 -27.33 -9.23 6.40
C LEU A 95 -28.65 -10.02 6.36
N GLY A 96 -28.65 -11.25 6.87
CA GLY A 96 -29.85 -12.08 6.96
C GLY A 96 -29.52 -13.50 7.43
N PRO A 97 -30.55 -14.38 7.49
CA PRO A 97 -30.33 -15.82 7.68
C PRO A 97 -29.37 -16.32 6.59
N SER A 98 -28.34 -17.06 6.99
CA SER A 98 -27.25 -17.60 6.15
C SER A 98 -26.37 -16.61 5.36
N ILE A 99 -26.56 -15.29 5.46
CA ILE A 99 -25.75 -14.29 4.74
C ILE A 99 -24.96 -13.42 5.71
N ALA A 100 -23.64 -13.63 5.73
CA ALA A 100 -22.68 -12.79 6.44
C ALA A 100 -21.68 -12.17 5.45
N GLN A 101 -21.53 -10.86 5.50
CA GLN A 101 -20.54 -10.13 4.70
C GLN A 101 -19.32 -9.82 5.55
N GLN A 102 -18.15 -10.28 5.10
CA GLN A 102 -16.87 -9.92 5.70
C GLN A 102 -16.34 -8.64 5.04
N MET A 103 -16.20 -7.57 5.81
CA MET A 103 -15.64 -6.29 5.35
C MET A 103 -14.29 -6.05 6.01
N GLN A 104 -13.25 -5.87 5.20
CA GLN A 104 -11.93 -5.50 5.67
C GLN A 104 -11.80 -3.96 5.64
N HIS A 105 -11.48 -3.36 6.77
CA HIS A 105 -11.27 -1.92 6.91
C HIS A 105 -9.90 -1.65 7.55
N PRO A 106 -9.27 -0.50 7.26
CA PRO A 106 -8.01 -0.14 7.93
C PRO A 106 -8.23 -0.09 9.44
N CYS A 107 -7.26 -0.60 10.20
CA CYS A 107 -7.33 -0.55 11.65
C CYS A 107 -7.42 0.91 12.13
N ASN A 108 -8.43 1.25 12.93
CA ASN A 108 -8.63 2.63 13.40
C ASN A 108 -7.45 3.16 14.25
N GLU A 109 -6.74 2.28 14.96
CA GLU A 109 -5.64 2.65 15.86
C GLU A 109 -4.35 3.01 15.09
N CYS A 110 -3.99 2.23 14.08
CA CYS A 110 -2.77 2.48 13.28
C CYS A 110 -3.04 3.04 11.88
N LYS A 111 -4.31 3.20 11.49
CA LYS A 111 -4.75 3.70 10.18
C LYS A 111 -4.12 2.96 9.00
N GLY A 112 -3.84 1.66 9.14
CA GLY A 112 -3.21 0.86 8.09
C GLY A 112 -1.68 0.81 8.13
N THR A 113 -1.02 1.53 9.05
CA THR A 113 0.46 1.51 9.18
C THR A 113 1.00 0.25 9.86
N SER A 114 0.12 -0.62 10.38
CA SER A 114 0.43 -1.84 11.17
C SER A 114 1.15 -1.63 12.49
N GLU A 115 1.70 -0.44 12.70
CA GLU A 115 2.50 -0.10 13.85
C GLU A 115 1.91 1.13 14.58
N THR A 116 2.21 1.26 15.86
CA THR A 116 1.82 2.38 16.69
C THR A 116 3.08 3.08 17.15
N ILE A 117 3.12 4.39 16.91
CA ILE A 117 4.22 5.28 17.25
C ILE A 117 3.79 6.12 18.44
N SER A 118 4.62 6.20 19.47
CA SER A 118 4.38 7.06 20.62
C SER A 118 4.40 8.52 20.18
N ASP A 119 3.54 9.36 20.76
CA ASP A 119 3.46 10.77 20.35
C ASP A 119 4.77 11.55 20.60
N ARG A 120 5.63 11.07 21.50
CA ARG A 120 6.95 11.64 21.78
C ARG A 120 7.96 11.34 20.65
N ASP A 121 7.79 10.20 19.99
CA ASP A 121 8.72 9.72 18.96
C ASP A 121 8.27 10.09 17.54
N ARG A 122 7.04 10.57 17.37
CA ARG A 122 6.54 11.05 16.07
C ARG A 122 7.44 12.14 15.51
N CYS A 123 7.73 12.04 14.22
CA CYS A 123 8.42 13.12 13.55
C CYS A 123 7.50 14.36 13.53
N PRO A 124 7.97 15.53 14.02
CA PRO A 124 7.26 16.78 13.88
C PRO A 124 7.20 17.22 12.41
#